data_AF-A0A1I8BQ41-F1
#
_entry.id   AF-A0A1I8BQ41-F1
#
_cell.length_a   1.000
_cell.length_b   1.000
_cell.length_c   1.000
_cell.angle_alpha   90.00
_cell.angle_beta   90.00
_cell.angle_gamma   90.00
#
_symmetry.space_group_name_H-M   'P 1'
#
loop_
_entity.id
_entity.type
_entity.pdbx_description
1 polymer ?
#
loop_
_entity_poly.entity_id
_entity_poly.type
_entity_poly.pdbx_seq_one_letter_code
_entity_poly.pdbx_strand_id
1 'polypeptide(L)'
;LISHLKCYSNSSLNLKRNCGSLRCGPYNELKLTFNGMEERCKTLLCDLNCAQKVLNKENKCKEGAIKYLIKYSQLQVFYWLKEIFGEEKIFNWKKWPKNCIKLICGNFRREELNEENNNKNCSNLIKEINN
;
A
#
# COMPACT_ATOMS: atom_id res chain seq x y z
N LEU A 1 -18.89 -3.04 -2.94
CA LEU A 1 -18.09 -2.82 -4.16
C LEU A 1 -18.55 -1.59 -4.97
N ILE A 2 -19.81 -1.53 -5.38
CA ILE A 2 -20.36 -0.46 -6.25
C ILE A 2 -20.25 0.96 -5.63
N SER A 3 -20.39 1.09 -4.31
CA SER A 3 -20.25 2.37 -3.61
C SER A 3 -18.84 2.98 -3.67
N HIS A 4 -17.79 2.16 -3.71
CA HIS A 4 -16.40 2.65 -3.82
C HIS A 4 -16.08 3.11 -5.24
N LEU A 5 -16.66 2.46 -6.26
CA LEU A 5 -16.48 2.86 -7.67
C LEU A 5 -17.03 4.26 -7.93
N LYS A 6 -18.16 4.62 -7.31
CA LYS A 6 -18.72 5.99 -7.42
C LYS A 6 -17.77 7.04 -6.83
N CYS A 7 -17.11 6.72 -5.72
CA CYS A 7 -16.07 7.57 -5.13
C CYS A 7 -14.87 7.73 -6.06
N TYR A 8 -14.35 6.63 -6.60
CA TYR A 8 -13.24 6.72 -7.56
C TYR A 8 -13.60 7.51 -8.80
N SER A 9 -14.80 7.30 -9.35
CA SER A 9 -15.27 8.05 -10.51
C SER A 9 -15.30 9.55 -10.23
N ASN A 10 -15.91 9.96 -9.11
CA ASN A 10 -16.03 11.37 -8.73
C ASN A 10 -14.67 12.03 -8.45
N SER A 11 -13.77 11.32 -7.76
CA SER A 11 -12.46 11.85 -7.39
C SER A 11 -11.40 11.62 -8.48
N SER A 12 -11.72 10.91 -9.57
CA SER A 12 -10.75 10.45 -10.58
C SER A 12 -9.89 11.57 -11.15
N LEU A 13 -10.53 12.71 -11.46
CA LEU A 13 -9.86 13.88 -12.00
C LEU A 13 -8.90 14.49 -10.98
N ASN A 14 -9.31 14.58 -9.71
CA ASN A 14 -8.47 15.09 -8.63
C ASN A 14 -7.32 14.13 -8.31
N LEU A 15 -7.57 12.82 -8.30
CA LEU A 15 -6.54 11.80 -8.13
C LEU A 15 -5.50 11.89 -9.24
N LYS A 16 -5.94 11.95 -10.51
CA LYS A 16 -5.04 12.07 -11.67
C LYS A 16 -4.22 13.37 -11.66
N ARG A 17 -4.81 14.48 -11.20
CA ARG A 17 -4.14 15.78 -11.13
C ARG A 17 -3.12 15.89 -9.99
N ASN A 18 -3.42 15.27 -8.85
CA ASN A 18 -2.66 15.51 -7.61
C ASN A 18 -1.75 14.35 -7.21
N CYS A 19 -2.00 13.15 -7.72
CA CYS A 19 -1.28 11.92 -7.41
C CYS A 19 -0.75 11.25 -8.69
N GLY A 20 -0.02 10.15 -8.55
CA GLY A 20 0.55 9.41 -9.68
C GLY A 20 1.92 9.96 -10.09
N SER A 21 2.28 9.74 -11.36
CA SER A 21 3.67 9.87 -11.84
C SER A 21 4.28 11.25 -11.65
N LEU A 22 3.47 12.31 -11.76
CA LEU A 22 3.94 13.70 -11.61
C LEU A 22 4.33 14.05 -10.17
N ARG A 23 3.84 13.29 -9.18
CA ARG A 23 4.12 13.54 -7.76
C ARG A 23 4.95 12.46 -7.10
N CYS A 24 4.62 11.20 -7.38
CA CYS A 24 5.20 10.04 -6.71
C CYS A 24 6.23 9.31 -7.57
N GLY A 25 6.47 9.81 -8.78
CA GLY A 25 7.41 9.24 -9.75
C GLY A 25 6.74 8.23 -10.68
N PRO A 26 7.33 7.99 -11.87
CA PRO A 26 6.76 7.07 -12.84
C PRO A 26 6.66 5.65 -12.27
N TYR A 27 5.59 4.95 -12.64
CA TYR A 27 5.49 3.51 -12.42
C TYR A 27 6.36 2.80 -13.45
N ASN A 28 7.61 2.56 -13.08
CA ASN A 28 8.49 1.70 -13.86
C ASN A 28 7.95 0.26 -13.93
N GLU A 29 8.45 -0.52 -14.88
CA GLU A 29 8.17 -1.96 -14.94
C GLU A 29 8.48 -2.63 -13.60
N LEU A 30 7.63 -3.59 -13.22
CA LEU A 30 7.84 -4.35 -11.99
C LEU A 30 9.10 -5.22 -12.16
N LYS A 31 10.13 -4.92 -11.39
CA LYS A 31 11.34 -5.74 -11.29
C LYS A 31 11.27 -6.57 -10.01
N LEU A 32 11.13 -7.90 -10.15
CA LEU A 32 11.08 -8.84 -9.04
C LEU A 32 12.47 -9.07 -8.43
N THR A 33 13.04 -7.99 -7.91
CA THR A 33 14.34 -7.94 -7.22
C THR A 33 14.16 -7.13 -5.94
N PHE A 34 15.06 -7.27 -4.98
CA PHE A 34 14.98 -6.49 -3.73
C PHE A 34 14.87 -4.98 -3.98
N ASN A 35 15.74 -4.42 -4.82
CA ASN A 35 15.74 -3.00 -5.14
C ASN A 35 14.50 -2.58 -5.93
N GLY A 36 14.08 -3.38 -6.91
CA GLY A 36 12.87 -3.11 -7.69
C GLY A 36 11.61 -3.07 -6.82
N MET A 37 11.54 -3.95 -5.83
CA MET A 37 10.45 -3.95 -4.85
C MET A 37 10.52 -2.76 -3.89
N GLU A 38 11.71 -2.38 -3.41
CA GLU A 38 11.89 -1.19 -2.58
C GLU A 38 11.35 0.06 -3.28
N GLU A 39 11.72 0.25 -4.55
CA GLU A 39 11.25 1.36 -5.38
C GLU A 39 9.74 1.29 -5.62
N ARG A 40 9.22 0.11 -5.98
CA ARG A 40 7.78 -0.09 -6.22
C ARG A 40 6.94 0.24 -4.99
N CYS A 41 7.35 -0.26 -3.83
CA CYS A 41 6.67 0.00 -2.56
C CYS A 41 6.79 1.48 -2.14
N LYS A 42 7.91 2.15 -2.43
CA LYS A 42 8.06 3.59 -2.21
C LYS A 42 7.05 4.41 -3.04
N THR A 43 6.93 4.12 -4.34
CA THR A 43 5.97 4.81 -5.22
C THR A 43 4.53 4.55 -4.76
N LEU A 44 4.18 3.29 -4.46
CA LEU A 44 2.85 2.94 -3.96
C LEU A 44 2.52 3.62 -2.63
N LEU A 45 3.46 3.67 -1.68
CA LEU A 45 3.27 4.40 -0.41
C LEU A 45 2.95 5.87 -0.64
N CYS A 46 3.71 6.52 -1.53
CA CYS A 46 3.47 7.93 -1.86
C CYS A 46 2.08 8.12 -2.46
N ASP A 47 1.68 7.26 -3.39
CA ASP A 47 0.38 7.36 -4.06
C ASP A 47 -0.79 7.07 -3.13
N LEU A 48 -0.68 6.06 -2.26
CA LEU A 48 -1.71 5.76 -1.27
C LEU A 48 -1.88 6.92 -0.28
N ASN A 49 -0.78 7.52 0.19
CA ASN A 49 -0.81 8.70 1.05
C ASN A 49 -1.43 9.90 0.33
N CYS A 50 -1.12 10.10 -0.95
CA CYS A 50 -1.72 11.15 -1.75
C CYS A 50 -3.22 10.93 -1.95
N ALA A 51 -3.61 9.71 -2.35
CA ALA A 51 -4.99 9.33 -2.56
C ALA A 51 -5.82 9.46 -1.28
N GLN A 52 -5.27 9.08 -0.13
CA GLN A 52 -5.90 9.29 1.17
C GLN A 52 -6.18 10.78 1.42
N LYS A 53 -5.20 11.66 1.18
CA LYS A 53 -5.39 13.12 1.34
C LYS A 53 -6.45 13.69 0.40
N VAL A 54 -6.53 13.21 -0.84
CA VAL A 54 -7.54 13.64 -1.82
C VAL A 54 -8.93 13.12 -1.43
N LEU A 55 -9.05 11.82 -1.17
CA LEU A 55 -10.33 11.18 -0.83
C LEU A 55 -10.88 11.64 0.51
N ASN A 56 -10.02 11.97 1.48
CA ASN A 56 -10.45 12.51 2.78
C ASN A 56 -11.06 13.91 2.66
N LYS A 57 -10.74 14.68 1.61
CA LYS A 57 -11.39 15.97 1.35
C LYS A 57 -12.80 15.80 0.78
N GLU A 58 -13.13 14.64 0.23
CA GLU A 58 -14.45 14.34 -0.30
C GLU A 58 -15.33 13.64 0.75
N ASN A 59 -16.27 14.40 1.34
CA ASN A 59 -17.13 13.95 2.45
C ASN A 59 -17.85 12.61 2.22
N LYS A 60 -18.12 12.23 0.97
CA LYS A 60 -18.85 10.99 0.62
C LYS A 60 -17.95 9.75 0.50
N CYS A 61 -16.63 9.90 0.61
CA CYS A 61 -15.66 8.85 0.25
C CYS A 61 -14.69 8.45 1.37
N LYS A 62 -14.78 9.12 2.51
CA LYS A 62 -13.76 9.24 3.56
C LYS A 62 -13.18 7.94 4.13
N GLU A 63 -13.85 6.80 4.02
CA GLU A 63 -13.35 5.59 4.68
C GLU A 63 -13.32 4.33 3.83
N GLY A 64 -14.38 4.02 3.09
CA GLY A 64 -14.45 2.75 2.38
C GLY A 64 -13.48 2.64 1.20
N ALA A 65 -13.36 3.71 0.41
CA ALA A 65 -12.55 3.72 -0.79
C ALA A 65 -11.06 3.56 -0.44
N ILE A 66 -10.51 4.42 0.41
CA ILE A 66 -9.08 4.37 0.74
C ILE A 66 -8.68 3.06 1.46
N LYS A 67 -9.53 2.54 2.37
CA LYS A 67 -9.28 1.24 3.01
C LYS A 67 -9.17 0.12 1.97
N TYR A 68 -10.03 0.14 0.95
CA TYR A 68 -9.96 -0.83 -0.14
C TYR A 68 -8.66 -0.73 -0.94
N LEU A 69 -8.24 0.48 -1.36
CA LEU A 69 -6.98 0.66 -2.11
C LEU A 69 -5.76 0.20 -1.33
N ILE A 70 -5.69 0.54 -0.04
CA ILE A 70 -4.61 0.09 0.84
C ILE A 70 -4.60 -1.43 0.89
N LYS A 71 -5.74 -2.08 1.21
CA LYS A 71 -5.81 -3.54 1.31
C LYS A 71 -5.44 -4.24 0.01
N TYR A 72 -5.94 -3.74 -1.12
CA TYR A 72 -5.61 -4.28 -2.44
C TYR A 72 -4.11 -4.17 -2.75
N SER A 73 -3.50 -3.01 -2.46
CA SER A 73 -2.07 -2.80 -2.67
C SER A 73 -1.22 -3.69 -1.76
N GLN A 74 -1.64 -3.88 -0.51
CA GLN A 74 -0.99 -4.78 0.44
C GLN A 74 -1.01 -6.23 -0.05
N LEU A 75 -2.17 -6.70 -0.56
CA LEU A 75 -2.30 -8.02 -1.16
C LEU A 75 -1.36 -8.19 -2.37
N GLN A 76 -1.39 -7.25 -3.31
CA GLN A 76 -0.52 -7.31 -4.49
C GLN A 76 0.96 -7.37 -4.11
N VAL A 77 1.42 -6.47 -3.24
CA VAL A 77 2.82 -6.42 -2.81
C VAL A 77 3.20 -7.70 -2.06
N PHE A 78 2.30 -8.24 -1.23
CA PHE A 78 2.55 -9.50 -0.55
C PHE A 78 2.82 -10.65 -1.53
N TYR A 79 2.00 -10.79 -2.58
CA TYR A 79 2.21 -11.83 -3.60
C TYR A 79 3.53 -11.64 -4.35
N TRP A 80 3.90 -10.41 -4.70
CA TRP A 80 5.20 -10.14 -5.33
C TRP A 80 6.38 -10.50 -4.41
N LEU A 81 6.26 -10.20 -3.11
CA LEU A 81 7.29 -10.60 -2.14
C LEU A 81 7.34 -12.12 -1.97
N LYS A 82 6.18 -12.80 -1.99
CA LYS A 82 6.09 -14.26 -1.94
C LYS A 82 6.83 -14.90 -3.11
N GLU A 83 6.72 -14.32 -4.30
CA GLU A 83 7.44 -14.77 -5.49
C GLU A 83 8.96 -14.60 -5.37
N ILE A 84 9.42 -13.48 -4.78
CA ILE A 84 10.86 -13.19 -4.65
C ILE A 84 11.53 -13.98 -3.54
N PHE A 85 10.89 -14.09 -2.38
CA PHE A 85 11.50 -14.70 -1.20
C PHE A 85 11.16 -16.19 -1.06
N GLY A 86 10.12 -16.67 -1.74
CA GLY A 86 9.58 -18.01 -1.60
C GLY A 86 8.65 -18.17 -0.39
N GLU A 87 7.79 -19.17 -0.42
CA GLU A 87 6.74 -19.39 0.59
C GLU A 87 7.30 -19.58 2.00
N GLU A 88 8.43 -20.27 2.15
CA GLU A 88 9.01 -20.57 3.47
C GLU A 88 9.61 -19.33 4.15
N LYS A 89 10.14 -18.39 3.36
CA LYS A 89 10.86 -17.21 3.88
C LYS A 89 9.98 -15.97 3.95
N ILE A 90 8.75 -16.03 3.41
CA ILE A 90 7.84 -14.90 3.40
C ILE A 90 7.48 -14.43 4.82
N PHE A 91 7.47 -15.34 5.80
CA PHE A 91 7.21 -14.99 7.19
C PHE A 91 8.37 -14.24 7.87
N ASN A 92 9.57 -14.24 7.28
CA ASN A 92 10.70 -13.45 7.75
C ASN A 92 10.68 -12.04 7.14
N TRP A 93 9.61 -11.30 7.43
CA TRP A 93 9.37 -9.96 6.90
C TRP A 93 10.48 -8.95 7.23
N LYS A 94 11.35 -9.23 8.22
CA LYS A 94 12.55 -8.43 8.51
C LYS A 94 13.55 -8.41 7.36
N LYS A 95 13.48 -9.38 6.45
CA LYS A 95 14.29 -9.45 5.23
C LYS A 95 13.65 -8.74 4.04
N TRP A 96 12.45 -8.19 4.19
CA TRP A 96 11.78 -7.48 3.11
C TRP A 96 12.35 -6.08 2.92
N PRO A 97 12.14 -5.48 1.74
CA PRO A 97 12.44 -4.07 1.54
C PRO A 97 11.70 -3.18 2.54
N LYS A 98 12.38 -2.17 3.07
CA LYS A 98 11.90 -1.29 4.15
C LYS A 98 10.58 -0.61 3.79
N ASN A 99 10.44 -0.14 2.56
CA ASN A 99 9.19 0.50 2.13
C ASN A 99 8.06 -0.53 1.96
N CYS A 100 8.35 -1.78 1.62
CA CYS A 100 7.31 -2.81 1.58
C CYS A 100 6.83 -3.19 2.98
N ILE A 101 7.74 -3.25 3.98
CA ILE A 101 7.36 -3.41 5.39
C ILE A 101 6.43 -2.27 5.81
N LYS A 102 6.77 -1.01 5.48
CA LYS A 102 5.91 0.14 5.77
C LYS A 102 4.55 0.06 5.06
N LEU A 103 4.50 -0.43 3.82
CA LEU A 103 3.23 -0.54 3.09
C LEU A 103 2.34 -1.65 3.66
N ILE A 104 2.90 -2.81 3.96
CA ILE A 104 2.13 -3.95 4.47
C ILE A 104 1.78 -3.75 5.94
N CYS A 105 2.73 -3.31 6.75
CA CYS A 105 2.58 -3.32 8.21
C CYS A 105 2.41 -1.93 8.82
N GLY A 106 2.67 -0.87 8.05
CA GLY A 106 2.56 0.49 8.54
C GLY A 106 1.11 0.92 8.73
N ASN A 107 0.91 1.78 9.72
CA ASN A 107 -0.38 2.37 10.00
C ASN A 107 -0.53 3.66 9.20
N PHE A 108 -1.19 3.60 8.03
CA PHE A 108 -1.53 4.77 7.21
C PHE A 108 -2.43 5.81 7.92
N ARG A 109 -2.82 5.57 9.19
CA ARG A 109 -3.67 6.47 9.98
C ARG A 109 -2.98 7.21 11.14
N ARG A 110 -1.70 6.95 11.46
CA ARG A 110 -1.01 7.63 12.57
C ARG A 110 0.39 8.08 12.20
N GLU A 111 0.72 9.32 12.56
CA GLU A 111 2.00 9.98 12.32
C GLU A 111 3.15 9.49 13.23
N GLU A 112 2.93 8.52 14.12
CA GLU A 112 3.96 8.08 15.06
C GLU A 112 4.28 6.59 14.95
N LEU A 113 5.54 6.33 14.59
CA LEU A 113 6.16 5.03 14.43
C LEU A 113 6.63 4.50 15.79
N ASN A 114 5.89 3.58 16.40
CA ASN A 114 6.44 2.70 17.44
C ASN A 114 6.65 1.31 16.84
N GLU A 115 7.91 0.84 16.79
CA GLU A 115 8.34 -0.40 16.14
C GLU A 115 7.63 -1.66 16.67
N GLU A 116 7.27 -1.69 17.95
CA GLU A 116 6.58 -2.84 18.57
C GLU A 116 5.16 -3.06 18.04
N ASN A 117 4.41 -1.99 17.77
CA ASN A 117 3.05 -2.09 17.22
C ASN A 117 3.06 -2.59 15.77
N ASN A 118 4.12 -2.31 15.03
CA ASN A 118 4.29 -2.78 13.65
C ASN A 118 4.56 -4.30 13.59
N ASN A 119 5.24 -4.87 14.58
CA ASN A 119 5.55 -6.32 14.61
C ASN A 119 4.30 -7.19 14.76
N LYS A 120 3.37 -6.78 15.63
CA LYS A 120 2.10 -7.48 15.85
C LYS A 120 1.15 -7.31 14.66
N ASN A 121 1.09 -6.11 14.09
CA ASN A 121 0.31 -5.84 12.87
C ASN A 121 0.85 -6.59 11.65
N CYS A 122 2.17 -6.60 11.41
CA CYS A 122 2.79 -7.38 10.33
C CYS A 122 2.37 -8.85 10.41
N SER A 123 2.55 -9.45 11.58
CA SER A 123 2.32 -10.88 11.78
C SER A 123 0.85 -11.26 11.60
N ASN A 124 -0.08 -10.39 12.04
CA ASN A 124 -1.51 -10.60 11.87
C ASN A 124 -1.95 -10.41 10.42
N LEU A 125 -1.47 -9.36 9.73
CA LEU A 125 -1.83 -9.11 8.34
C LEU A 125 -1.31 -10.20 7.41
N ILE A 126 -0.09 -10.69 7.63
CA ILE A 126 0.46 -11.82 6.85
C ILE A 126 -0.40 -13.08 7.04
N LYS A 127 -0.92 -13.31 8.24
CA LYS A 127 -1.85 -14.42 8.52
C LYS A 127 -3.22 -14.21 7.85
N GLU A 128 -3.76 -12.99 7.88
CA GLU A 128 -5.02 -12.64 7.22
C GLU A 128 -4.95 -12.72 5.69
N ILE A 129 -3.78 -12.42 5.10
CA ILE A 129 -3.58 -12.49 3.65
C ILE A 129 -3.41 -13.94 3.16
N ASN A 130 -2.87 -14.82 4.01
CA ASN A 130 -2.62 -16.23 3.65
C ASN A 130 -3.82 -17.18 3.90
N ASN A 131 -4.84 -16.75 4.64
CA ASN A 131 -6.10 -17.49 4.85
C ASN A 131 -7.14 -17.11 3.80
#